data_AF-A0A7V9ZRH2-F1
#
_entry.id   AF-A0A7V9ZRH2-F1
#
_cell.length_a   1.000
_cell.length_b   1.000
_cell.length_c   1.000
_cell.angle_alpha   90.00
_cell.angle_beta   90.00
_cell.angle_gamma   90.00
#
_symmetry.space_group_name_H-M   'P 1'
#
loop_
_entity.id
_entity.type
_entity.pdbx_description
1 polymer ?
#
loop_
_entity_poly.entity_id
_entity_poly.type
_entity_poly.pdbx_seq_one_letter_code
_entity_poly.pdbx_strand_id
1 'polypeptide(L)'
;MNIEQYIEIRRNIPLDEISFGYQTVRLFPVEELEEAQVGYSVDPSGAKLTGDDEGDWKYSWLVIGYEELCGDPFFVDLNEKELPVFTAAHGEGAWNPLLIASSFIGFIECLNEIRRISNGRDNPVSLEKNPLPEVEQNQVLSKISELNGNASLEFWESWFEV
;
A
#
# COMPACT_ATOMS: atom_id res chain seq x y z
N MET A 1 18.85 -8.83 -0.42
CA MET A 1 17.78 -7.84 -0.22
C MET A 1 17.81 -6.85 -1.37
N ASN A 2 16.65 -6.56 -1.94
CA ASN A 2 16.47 -5.83 -3.20
C ASN A 2 16.20 -4.33 -2.94
N ILE A 3 16.86 -3.72 -1.95
CA ILE A 3 16.61 -2.32 -1.56
C ILE A 3 17.04 -1.33 -2.64
N GLU A 4 18.21 -1.54 -3.27
CA GLU A 4 18.67 -0.70 -4.39
C GLU A 4 17.70 -0.76 -5.57
N GLN A 5 17.15 -1.94 -5.85
CA GLN A 5 16.12 -2.13 -6.89
C GLN A 5 14.83 -1.36 -6.52
N TYR A 6 14.37 -1.47 -5.27
CA TYR A 6 13.21 -0.70 -4.82
C TYR A 6 13.44 0.81 -4.97
N ILE A 7 14.59 1.32 -4.53
CA ILE A 7 14.97 2.74 -4.63
C ILE A 7 15.00 3.20 -6.09
N GLU A 8 15.62 2.42 -6.99
CA GLU A 8 15.66 2.73 -8.42
C GLU A 8 14.25 2.84 -9.02
N ILE A 9 13.39 1.87 -8.71
CA ILE A 9 11.99 1.88 -9.18
C ILE A 9 11.24 3.09 -8.59
N ARG A 10 11.29 3.27 -7.27
CA ARG A 10 10.55 4.32 -6.55
C ARG A 10 10.88 5.73 -7.04
N ARG A 11 12.16 6.02 -7.37
CA ARG A 11 12.58 7.32 -7.92
C ARG A 11 11.95 7.67 -9.27
N ASN A 12 11.53 6.65 -10.02
CA ASN A 12 10.94 6.82 -11.35
C ASN A 12 9.40 6.82 -11.34
N ILE A 13 8.77 6.74 -10.17
CA ILE A 13 7.32 6.74 -10.00
C ILE A 13 6.87 8.12 -9.51
N PRO A 14 6.15 8.91 -10.34
CA PRO A 14 5.61 10.21 -9.95
C PRO A 14 4.22 10.03 -9.31
N LEU A 15 4.17 9.23 -8.25
CA LEU A 15 2.96 8.92 -7.50
C LEU A 15 3.31 8.89 -6.01
N ASP A 16 2.95 9.95 -5.31
CA ASP A 16 3.18 10.08 -3.87
C ASP A 16 1.89 9.90 -3.09
N GLU A 17 0.74 10.22 -3.68
CA GLU A 17 -0.56 10.19 -2.99
C GLU A 17 -1.71 9.98 -3.98
N ILE A 18 -2.74 9.24 -3.55
CA ILE A 18 -4.05 9.11 -4.19
C ILE A 18 -5.13 9.12 -3.11
N SER A 19 -6.19 9.88 -3.38
CA SER A 19 -7.40 9.90 -2.55
C SER A 19 -8.63 9.54 -3.38
N PHE A 20 -9.54 8.76 -2.78
CA PHE A 20 -10.86 8.45 -3.31
C PHE A 20 -11.84 8.29 -2.15
N GLY A 21 -12.86 9.12 -2.11
CA GLY A 21 -13.85 9.12 -1.04
C GLY A 21 -13.19 9.33 0.32
N TYR A 22 -13.23 8.31 1.16
CA TYR A 22 -12.70 8.33 2.53
C TYR A 22 -11.27 7.80 2.64
N GLN A 23 -10.75 7.16 1.59
CA GLN A 23 -9.45 6.52 1.62
C GLN A 23 -8.40 7.38 0.95
N THR A 24 -7.23 7.46 1.57
CA THR A 24 -6.04 8.07 0.98
C THR A 24 -4.86 7.13 1.19
N VAL A 25 -4.13 6.87 0.12
CA VAL A 25 -2.86 6.14 0.15
C VAL A 25 -1.75 7.14 -0.09
N ARG A 26 -0.76 7.13 0.80
CA ARG A 26 0.48 7.88 0.63
C ARG A 26 1.67 6.93 0.52
N LEU A 27 2.54 7.19 -0.46
CA LEU A 27 3.81 6.50 -0.67
C LEU A 27 4.98 7.42 -0.30
N PHE A 28 5.86 6.93 0.56
CA PHE A 28 7.01 7.71 0.99
C PHE A 28 7.97 7.96 -0.18
N PRO A 29 8.47 9.20 -0.36
CA PRO A 29 9.63 9.45 -1.20
C PRO A 29 10.86 8.73 -0.60
N VAL A 30 11.90 8.51 -1.41
CA VAL A 30 13.06 7.73 -0.99
C VAL A 30 13.75 8.34 0.23
N GLU A 31 13.70 9.66 0.34
CA GLU A 31 14.28 10.44 1.43
C GLU A 31 13.56 10.23 2.78
N GLU A 32 12.30 9.80 2.77
CA GLU A 32 11.49 9.55 3.98
C GLU A 32 11.58 8.09 4.45
N LEU A 33 12.14 7.17 3.65
CA LEU A 33 12.10 5.73 3.94
C LEU A 33 12.79 5.35 5.25
N GLU A 34 13.90 5.99 5.60
CA GLU A 34 14.64 5.68 6.84
C GLU A 34 13.81 6.05 8.07
N GLU A 35 13.22 7.24 8.08
CA GLU A 35 12.36 7.71 9.17
C GLU A 35 11.06 6.89 9.26
N ALA A 36 10.49 6.50 8.13
CA ALA A 36 9.29 5.67 8.05
C ALA A 36 9.44 4.29 8.70
N GLN A 37 10.67 3.83 8.95
CA GLN A 37 10.90 2.55 9.62
C GLN A 37 10.73 2.60 11.14
N VAL A 38 10.71 3.79 11.73
CA VAL A 38 10.59 3.98 13.18
C VAL A 38 9.20 3.52 13.65
N GLY A 39 9.18 2.63 14.63
CA GLY A 39 7.97 1.97 15.12
C GLY A 39 7.67 0.62 14.45
N TYR A 40 8.39 0.27 13.37
CA TYR A 40 8.25 -1.00 12.66
C TYR A 40 9.52 -1.85 12.77
N SER A 41 10.59 -1.49 12.06
CA SER A 41 11.84 -2.26 12.06
C SER A 41 12.87 -1.74 13.07
N VAL A 42 12.72 -0.49 13.51
CA VAL A 42 13.55 0.14 14.54
C VAL A 42 12.73 0.96 15.53
N ASP A 43 13.20 1.10 16.76
CA ASP A 43 12.64 2.02 17.73
C ASP A 43 13.21 3.44 17.57
N PRO A 44 12.70 4.46 18.30
CA PRO A 44 13.22 5.83 18.23
C PRO A 44 14.70 5.99 18.64
N SER A 45 15.30 4.99 19.28
CA SER A 45 16.73 4.96 19.62
C SER A 45 17.58 4.26 18.55
N GLY A 46 16.96 3.67 17.52
CA GLY A 46 17.59 2.88 16.47
C GLY A 46 17.80 1.41 16.84
N ALA A 47 17.25 0.94 17.97
CA ALA A 47 17.29 -0.47 18.31
C ALA A 47 16.35 -1.27 17.41
N LYS A 48 16.77 -2.44 16.94
CA LYS A 48 15.97 -3.28 16.04
C LYS A 48 14.73 -3.82 16.75
N LEU A 49 13.60 -3.76 16.06
CA LEU A 49 12.31 -4.34 16.46
C LEU A 49 11.94 -5.58 15.65
N THR A 50 12.83 -6.01 14.75
CA THR A 50 12.60 -7.16 13.85
C THR A 50 12.83 -8.49 14.54
N GLY A 51 12.08 -9.51 14.16
CA GLY A 51 12.25 -10.89 14.65
C GLY A 51 11.82 -11.96 13.65
N ASP A 52 12.13 -13.22 13.97
CA ASP A 52 11.87 -14.36 13.10
C ASP A 52 10.59 -15.13 13.49
N ASP A 53 9.99 -14.84 14.65
CA ASP A 53 8.81 -15.56 15.17
C ASP A 53 7.51 -15.13 14.46
N GLU A 54 6.47 -15.95 14.54
CA GLU A 54 5.16 -15.61 13.99
C GLU A 54 4.61 -14.33 14.64
N GLY A 55 4.13 -13.39 13.83
CA GLY A 55 3.68 -12.08 14.30
C GLY A 55 4.79 -11.02 14.43
N ASP A 56 6.07 -11.39 14.29
CA ASP A 56 7.15 -10.40 14.28
C ASP A 56 7.21 -9.62 12.96
N TRP A 57 7.61 -8.35 13.05
CA TRP A 57 8.04 -7.60 11.87
C TRP A 57 9.32 -8.21 11.32
N LYS A 58 9.35 -8.53 10.02
CA LYS A 58 10.51 -9.20 9.42
C LYS A 58 11.60 -8.22 9.03
N TYR A 59 12.85 -8.66 9.16
CA TYR A 59 14.02 -7.83 8.81
C TYR A 59 14.05 -7.41 7.32
N SER A 60 13.46 -8.20 6.43
CA SER A 60 13.37 -7.87 5.01
C SER A 60 12.19 -6.95 4.67
N TRP A 61 11.28 -6.68 5.61
CA TRP A 61 10.13 -5.83 5.36
C TRP A 61 10.51 -4.36 5.45
N LEU A 62 10.26 -3.64 4.36
CA LEU A 62 10.48 -2.22 4.23
C LEU A 62 9.13 -1.50 4.15
N VAL A 63 8.85 -0.61 5.09
CA VAL A 63 7.68 0.28 5.00
C VAL A 63 7.89 1.27 3.86
N ILE A 64 6.89 1.40 2.99
CA ILE A 64 6.92 2.19 1.76
C ILE A 64 5.81 3.26 1.68
N GLY A 65 4.87 3.23 2.62
CA GLY A 65 3.72 4.13 2.63
C GLY A 65 2.74 3.74 3.73
N TYR A 66 1.60 4.41 3.75
CA TYR A 66 0.50 4.10 4.65
C TYR A 66 -0.86 4.50 4.07
N GLU A 67 -1.92 3.89 4.60
CA GLU A 67 -3.30 4.32 4.42
C GLU A 67 -3.65 5.35 5.50
N GLU A 68 -4.17 6.52 5.13
CA GLU A 68 -4.29 7.65 6.05
C GLU A 68 -5.40 7.51 7.10
N LEU A 69 -6.48 6.79 6.82
CA LEU A 69 -7.62 6.68 7.72
C LEU A 69 -7.29 5.86 8.98
N CYS A 70 -6.67 4.71 8.80
CA CYS A 70 -6.29 3.79 9.86
C CYS A 70 -4.82 3.94 10.26
N GLY A 71 -3.96 4.45 9.38
CA GLY A 71 -2.51 4.50 9.59
C GLY A 71 -1.80 3.17 9.33
N ASP A 72 -2.47 2.23 8.65
CA ASP A 72 -1.90 0.92 8.36
C ASP A 72 -0.77 1.04 7.32
N PRO A 73 0.40 0.42 7.56
CA PRO A 73 1.54 0.52 6.66
C PRO A 73 1.31 -0.25 5.37
N PHE A 74 1.84 0.28 4.28
CA PHE A 74 2.21 -0.51 3.11
C PHE A 74 3.68 -0.86 3.19
N PHE A 75 4.03 -2.12 2.95
CA PHE A 75 5.41 -2.58 2.99
C PHE A 75 5.72 -3.64 1.94
N VAL A 76 7.00 -3.73 1.56
CA VAL A 76 7.50 -4.74 0.61
C VAL A 76 8.44 -5.72 1.29
N ASP A 77 8.47 -6.97 0.81
CA ASP A 77 9.51 -7.92 1.19
C ASP A 77 10.73 -7.81 0.26
N LEU A 78 11.84 -7.30 0.79
CA LEU A 78 13.08 -7.10 0.06
C LEU A 78 13.82 -8.42 -0.26
N ASN A 79 13.42 -9.56 0.29
CA ASN A 79 13.98 -10.85 -0.14
C ASN A 79 13.39 -11.34 -1.46
N GLU A 80 12.23 -10.82 -1.84
CA GLU A 80 11.53 -11.21 -3.06
C GLU A 80 11.86 -10.26 -4.22
N LYS A 81 12.09 -10.85 -5.40
CA LYS A 81 12.53 -10.09 -6.58
C LYS A 81 11.48 -9.11 -7.08
N GLU A 82 10.21 -9.51 -7.04
CA GLU A 82 9.10 -8.71 -7.55
C GLU A 82 8.62 -7.64 -6.56
N LEU A 83 9.17 -7.63 -5.33
CA LEU A 83 8.80 -6.70 -4.25
C LEU A 83 7.29 -6.72 -3.99
N PRO A 84 6.71 -7.88 -3.60
CA PRO A 84 5.29 -7.98 -3.29
C PRO A 84 4.92 -6.99 -2.18
N VAL A 85 3.73 -6.39 -2.31
CA VAL A 85 3.24 -5.35 -1.39
C VAL A 85 2.20 -5.94 -0.46
N PHE A 86 2.36 -5.63 0.82
CA PHE A 86 1.48 -6.04 1.90
C PHE A 86 0.94 -4.82 2.63
N THR A 87 -0.20 -5.03 3.28
CA THR A 87 -0.68 -4.19 4.39
C THR A 87 -0.86 -5.04 5.63
N ALA A 88 -0.90 -4.44 6.82
CA ALA A 88 -1.20 -5.14 8.06
C ALA A 88 -1.82 -4.16 9.06
N ALA A 89 -2.90 -4.56 9.73
CA ALA A 89 -3.47 -3.79 10.81
C ALA A 89 -2.42 -3.59 11.93
N HIS A 90 -2.17 -2.34 12.32
CA HIS A 90 -1.28 -2.05 13.46
C HIS A 90 -2.00 -2.23 14.81
N GLY A 91 -1.23 -2.33 15.90
CA GLY A 91 -1.79 -2.28 17.26
C GLY A 91 -2.33 -3.60 17.84
N GLU A 92 -2.35 -4.68 17.06
CA GLU A 92 -2.89 -6.00 17.47
C GLU A 92 -1.88 -6.89 18.23
N GLY A 93 -0.69 -6.38 18.55
CA GLY A 93 0.37 -7.11 19.26
C GLY A 93 1.10 -8.18 18.43
N ALA A 94 0.65 -8.43 17.20
CA ALA A 94 1.29 -9.26 16.19
C ALA A 94 0.99 -8.71 14.79
N TRP A 95 1.96 -8.82 13.88
CA TRP A 95 1.81 -8.41 12.48
C TRP A 95 1.27 -9.56 11.63
N ASN A 96 0.08 -9.36 11.05
CA ASN A 96 -0.57 -10.30 10.14
C ASN A 96 -0.61 -9.69 8.73
N PRO A 97 0.38 -9.98 7.86
CA PRO A 97 0.47 -9.36 6.54
C PRO A 97 -0.62 -9.88 5.59
N LEU A 98 -1.36 -8.96 4.99
CA LEU A 98 -2.26 -9.21 3.87
C LEU A 98 -1.54 -8.84 2.56
N LEU A 99 -1.35 -9.82 1.67
CA LEU A 99 -0.79 -9.56 0.34
C LEU A 99 -1.83 -8.83 -0.52
N ILE A 100 -1.54 -7.59 -0.91
CA ILE A 100 -2.44 -6.74 -1.71
C ILE A 100 -1.97 -6.52 -3.15
N ALA A 101 -0.69 -6.80 -3.43
CA ALA A 101 -0.17 -6.86 -4.80
C ALA A 101 1.03 -7.82 -4.88
N SER A 102 1.09 -8.63 -5.93
CA SER A 102 2.19 -9.58 -6.14
C SER A 102 3.52 -8.94 -6.55
N SER A 103 3.51 -7.65 -6.92
CA SER A 103 4.71 -6.87 -7.20
C SER A 103 4.51 -5.38 -6.91
N PHE A 104 5.60 -4.65 -6.66
CA PHE A 104 5.53 -3.20 -6.43
C PHE A 104 5.07 -2.46 -7.70
N ILE A 105 5.49 -2.88 -8.89
CA ILE A 105 4.99 -2.30 -10.15
C ILE A 105 3.49 -2.56 -10.31
N GLY A 106 3.02 -3.79 -10.03
CA GLY A 106 1.59 -4.13 -10.07
C GLY A 106 0.76 -3.28 -9.11
N PHE A 107 1.28 -3.02 -7.90
CA PHE A 107 0.65 -2.12 -6.93
C PHE A 107 0.47 -0.71 -7.48
N ILE A 108 1.51 -0.13 -8.11
CA ILE A 108 1.44 1.19 -8.73
C ILE A 108 0.43 1.23 -9.89
N GLU A 109 0.37 0.19 -10.71
CA GLU A 109 -0.64 0.09 -11.77
C GLU A 109 -2.06 0.00 -11.20
N CYS A 110 -2.27 -0.72 -10.10
CA CYS A 110 -3.56 -0.75 -9.41
C CYS A 110 -3.95 0.62 -8.86
N LEU A 111 -3.01 1.32 -8.22
CA LEU A 111 -3.22 2.71 -7.79
C LEU A 111 -3.52 3.64 -8.98
N ASN A 112 -2.92 3.42 -10.15
CA ASN A 112 -3.24 4.18 -11.35
C ASN A 112 -4.68 3.96 -11.83
N GLU A 113 -5.22 2.74 -11.71
CA GLU A 113 -6.64 2.49 -12.00
C GLU A 113 -7.57 3.23 -11.05
N ILE A 114 -7.22 3.30 -9.77
CA ILE A 114 -7.95 4.14 -8.79
C ILE A 114 -7.81 5.63 -9.15
N ARG A 115 -6.62 6.11 -9.48
CA ARG A 115 -6.38 7.51 -9.86
C ARG A 115 -7.24 7.92 -11.06
N ARG A 116 -7.41 7.02 -12.03
CA ARG A 116 -8.24 7.25 -13.23
C ARG A 116 -9.69 7.58 -12.88
N ILE A 117 -10.25 6.94 -11.85
CA ILE A 117 -11.64 7.15 -11.41
C ILE A 117 -11.78 8.23 -10.34
N SER A 118 -10.68 8.74 -9.77
CA SER A 118 -10.68 9.66 -8.63
C SER A 118 -11.06 11.11 -8.98
N ASN A 119 -11.04 11.49 -10.26
CA ASN A 119 -11.35 12.86 -10.67
C ASN A 119 -12.78 13.27 -10.25
N GLY A 120 -12.89 14.28 -9.38
CA GLY A 120 -14.16 14.71 -8.80
C GLY A 120 -14.74 13.71 -7.80
N ARG A 121 -13.91 12.86 -7.18
CA ARG A 121 -14.24 11.85 -6.17
C ARG A 121 -13.17 11.70 -5.09
N ASP A 122 -12.25 12.66 -5.00
CA ASP A 122 -11.06 12.70 -4.17
C ASP A 122 -11.32 12.87 -2.66
N ASN A 123 -12.57 13.16 -2.29
CA ASN A 123 -13.01 13.31 -0.91
C ASN A 123 -14.48 12.89 -0.77
N PRO A 124 -15.00 12.70 0.45
CA PRO A 124 -16.35 12.16 0.65
C PRO A 124 -17.45 13.02 0.03
N VAL A 125 -17.31 14.34 0.10
CA VAL A 125 -18.30 15.30 -0.44
C VAL A 125 -18.32 15.26 -1.97
N SER A 126 -17.15 15.17 -2.60
CA SER A 126 -17.02 15.01 -4.04
C SER A 126 -17.64 13.68 -4.51
N LEU A 127 -17.33 12.58 -3.81
CA LEU A 127 -17.86 11.26 -4.13
C LEU A 127 -19.39 11.18 -3.99
N GLU A 128 -19.97 11.77 -2.94
CA GLU A 128 -21.43 11.82 -2.75
C GLU A 128 -22.13 12.56 -3.91
N LYS A 129 -21.51 13.65 -4.41
CA LYS A 129 -22.04 14.43 -5.54
C LYS A 129 -21.84 13.74 -6.90
N ASN A 130 -20.86 12.87 -7.01
CA ASN A 130 -20.47 12.18 -8.23
C ASN A 130 -20.15 10.71 -7.92
N PRO A 131 -21.16 9.90 -7.55
CA PRO A 131 -20.92 8.51 -7.18
C PRO A 131 -20.35 7.74 -8.36
N LEU A 132 -19.44 6.81 -8.08
CA LEU A 132 -18.92 5.90 -9.10
C LEU A 132 -19.95 4.77 -9.34
N PRO A 133 -20.48 4.60 -10.56
CA PRO A 133 -21.44 3.53 -10.85
C PRO A 133 -20.84 2.13 -10.57
N GLU A 134 -21.67 1.20 -10.09
CA GLU A 134 -21.24 -0.19 -9.78
C GLU A 134 -20.58 -0.89 -10.98
N VAL A 135 -21.03 -0.59 -12.21
CA VAL A 135 -20.40 -1.12 -13.43
C VAL A 135 -18.94 -0.64 -13.56
N GLU A 136 -18.65 0.61 -13.22
CA GLU A 136 -17.29 1.15 -13.25
C GLU A 136 -16.44 0.61 -12.10
N GLN A 137 -17.03 0.43 -10.90
CA GLN A 137 -16.36 -0.23 -9.77
C GLN A 137 -15.90 -1.65 -10.15
N ASN A 138 -16.81 -2.45 -10.71
CA ASN A 138 -16.53 -3.82 -11.16
C ASN A 138 -15.46 -3.86 -12.28
N GLN A 139 -15.47 -2.89 -13.19
CA GLN A 139 -14.43 -2.78 -14.23
C GLN A 139 -13.05 -2.50 -13.63
N VAL A 140 -12.96 -1.61 -12.64
CA VAL A 140 -11.72 -1.30 -11.95
C VAL A 140 -11.23 -2.51 -11.15
N LEU A 141 -12.09 -3.15 -10.37
CA LEU A 141 -11.73 -4.35 -9.59
C LEU A 141 -11.29 -5.51 -10.49
N SER A 142 -11.95 -5.72 -11.64
CA SER A 142 -11.51 -6.72 -12.63
C SER A 142 -10.11 -6.39 -13.16
N LYS A 143 -9.81 -5.11 -13.41
CA LYS A 143 -8.50 -4.68 -13.90
C LYS A 143 -7.41 -4.86 -12.84
N ILE A 144 -7.71 -4.49 -11.60
CA ILE A 144 -6.85 -4.70 -10.44
C ILE A 144 -6.56 -6.19 -10.24
N SER A 145 -7.58 -7.05 -10.34
CA SER A 145 -7.43 -8.50 -10.25
C SER A 145 -6.48 -9.06 -11.31
N GLU A 146 -6.58 -8.61 -12.56
CA GLU A 146 -5.66 -8.97 -13.64
C GLU A 146 -4.20 -8.55 -13.35
N LEU A 147 -4.01 -7.37 -12.74
CA LEU A 147 -2.70 -6.80 -12.41
C LEU A 147 -2.07 -7.45 -11.18
N ASN A 148 -2.87 -7.84 -10.19
CA ASN A 148 -2.42 -8.30 -8.89
C ASN A 148 -2.16 -9.80 -8.79
N GLY A 149 -2.51 -10.58 -9.81
CA GLY A 149 -2.27 -12.03 -9.84
C GLY A 149 -3.07 -12.75 -8.74
N ASN A 150 -2.38 -13.33 -7.75
CA ASN A 150 -2.98 -14.10 -6.65
C ASN A 150 -3.13 -13.32 -5.34
N ALA A 151 -2.87 -12.00 -5.33
CA ALA A 151 -3.06 -11.17 -4.14
C ALA A 151 -4.55 -10.99 -3.79
N SER A 152 -4.82 -10.68 -2.53
CA SER A 152 -6.19 -10.42 -2.06
C SER A 152 -6.77 -9.15 -2.71
N LEU A 153 -8.07 -9.19 -3.02
CA LEU A 153 -8.82 -8.02 -3.46
C LEU A 153 -9.44 -7.24 -2.30
N GLU A 154 -9.41 -7.76 -1.07
CA GLU A 154 -10.08 -7.18 0.10
C GLU A 154 -9.73 -5.71 0.33
N PHE A 155 -8.44 -5.36 0.26
CA PHE A 155 -8.02 -3.96 0.35
C PHE A 155 -8.64 -3.10 -0.76
N TRP A 156 -8.65 -3.58 -2.00
CA TRP A 156 -9.15 -2.83 -3.15
C TRP A 156 -10.68 -2.74 -3.19
N GLU A 157 -11.37 -3.76 -2.72
CA GLU A 157 -12.83 -3.79 -2.57
C GLU A 157 -13.29 -2.74 -1.56
N SER A 158 -12.53 -2.57 -0.46
CA SER A 158 -12.85 -1.60 0.59
C SER A 158 -12.98 -0.15 0.08
N TRP A 159 -12.34 0.22 -1.03
CA TRP A 159 -12.42 1.56 -1.63
C TRP A 159 -13.84 1.91 -2.10
N PHE A 160 -14.67 0.89 -2.32
CA PHE A 160 -16.03 1.02 -2.85
C PHE A 160 -17.11 0.70 -1.83
N GLU A 161 -16.73 0.33 -0.60
CA GLU A 161 -17.65 0.10 0.50
C GLU A 161 -18.00 1.45 1.17
N VAL A 162 -19.12 2.04 0.77
CA VAL A 162 -19.69 3.29 1.33
C VAL A 162 -21.19 3.21 1.50
#